data_AF-A0A962GQ16-F1
#
_entry.id   AF-A0A962GQ16-F1
#
_cell.length_a   1.000
_cell.length_b   1.000
_cell.length_c   1.000
_cell.angle_alpha   90.00
_cell.angle_beta   90.00
_cell.angle_gamma   90.00
#
_symmetry.space_group_name_H-M   'P 1'
#
loop_
_entity.id
_entity.type
_entity.pdbx_description
1 polymer ?
#
loop_
_entity_poly.entity_id
_entity_poly.type
_entity_poly.pdbx_seq_one_letter_code
_entity_poly.pdbx_strand_id
1 'polypeptide(L)'
;MDLHASRHFASWLAEQQLSLGLSTYEAGKIVLVGRRSDGQLAANERSFSRAMGLWSDGQTLWAATSYQIWRFANVLGEGELDNDADRLFVPRVGYTTGDVDAHDLVFAEDRLQFVSTLFCCLAG
;
A
#
# COMPACT_ATOMS: atom_id res chain seq x y z
N MET A 1 -6.99 5.88 -14.29
CA MET A 1 -5.77 5.11 -14.62
C MET A 1 -6.17 4.02 -15.58
N ASP A 2 -5.54 3.95 -16.75
CA ASP A 2 -5.73 2.84 -17.68
C ASP A 2 -4.80 1.69 -17.27
N LEU A 3 -5.39 0.56 -16.86
CA LEU A 3 -4.64 -0.61 -16.41
C LEU A 3 -4.52 -1.62 -17.55
N HIS A 4 -3.31 -1.82 -18.05
CA HIS A 4 -3.01 -2.86 -19.02
C HIS A 4 -2.36 -4.04 -18.28
N ALA A 5 -3.00 -5.22 -18.37
CA ALA A 5 -2.49 -6.45 -17.79
C ALA A 5 -2.57 -7.59 -18.82
N SER A 6 -1.82 -8.67 -18.57
CA SER A 6 -1.92 -9.87 -19.39
C SER A 6 -3.32 -10.48 -19.27
N ARG A 7 -3.77 -11.16 -20.33
CA ARG A 7 -5.15 -11.71 -20.46
C ARG A 7 -5.61 -12.53 -19.24
N HIS A 8 -4.68 -13.25 -18.60
CA HIS A 8 -4.97 -14.18 -17.50
C HIS A 8 -4.61 -13.63 -16.12
N PHE A 9 -4.23 -12.36 -16.02
CA PHE A 9 -3.79 -11.80 -14.75
C PHE A 9 -4.90 -11.72 -13.71
N ALA A 10 -6.10 -11.28 -14.11
CA ALA A 10 -7.25 -11.19 -13.20
C ALA A 10 -7.70 -12.57 -12.70
N SER A 11 -7.72 -13.59 -13.57
CA SER A 11 -8.04 -14.96 -13.16
C SER A 11 -6.96 -15.52 -12.24
N TRP A 12 -5.69 -15.24 -12.51
CA TRP A 12 -4.60 -15.67 -11.65
C TRP A 12 -4.69 -15.05 -10.24
N LEU A 13 -4.98 -13.74 -10.13
CA LEU A 13 -5.23 -13.11 -8.82
C LEU A 13 -6.40 -13.78 -8.06
N ALA A 14 -7.42 -14.22 -8.79
CA ALA A 14 -8.54 -14.96 -8.23
C ALA A 14 -8.12 -16.30 -7.64
N GLU A 15 -7.40 -17.09 -8.44
CA GLU A 15 -6.93 -18.43 -8.09
C GLU A 15 -5.96 -18.39 -6.90
N GLN A 16 -5.12 -17.36 -6.82
CA GLN A 16 -4.18 -17.19 -5.72
C GLN A 16 -4.78 -16.46 -4.50
N GLN A 17 -6.01 -15.96 -4.62
CA GLN A 17 -6.67 -15.14 -3.58
C GLN A 17 -5.82 -13.93 -3.16
N LEU A 18 -5.28 -13.20 -4.14
CA LEU A 18 -4.37 -12.08 -3.91
C LEU A 18 -4.96 -10.74 -4.37
N SER A 19 -4.50 -9.70 -3.68
CA SER A 19 -4.53 -8.29 -4.11
C SER A 19 -3.10 -7.75 -4.08
N LEU A 20 -2.81 -6.70 -4.85
CA LEU A 20 -1.47 -6.12 -4.95
C LEU A 20 -1.46 -4.69 -4.45
N GLY A 21 -0.39 -4.31 -3.74
CA GLY A 21 -0.07 -2.93 -3.42
C GLY A 21 1.23 -2.53 -4.11
N LEU A 22 1.22 -1.39 -4.78
CA LEU A 22 2.35 -0.86 -5.54
C LEU A 22 2.59 0.59 -5.14
N SER A 23 3.85 0.99 -5.04
CA SER A 23 4.23 2.39 -4.96
C SER A 23 5.00 2.82 -6.21
N THR A 24 4.80 4.06 -6.62
CA THR A 24 5.51 4.66 -7.75
C THR A 24 6.25 5.89 -7.27
N TYR A 25 7.57 5.86 -7.32
CA TYR A 25 8.41 6.93 -6.80
C TYR A 25 8.14 8.28 -7.48
N GLU A 26 8.34 8.34 -8.80
CA GLU A 26 8.24 9.58 -9.59
C GLU A 26 6.80 10.10 -9.70
N ALA A 27 5.82 9.19 -9.86
CA ALA A 27 4.42 9.59 -9.97
C ALA A 27 3.75 9.84 -8.61
N GLY A 28 4.43 9.51 -7.49
CA GLY A 28 3.93 9.73 -6.14
C GLY A 28 2.64 8.97 -5.80
N LYS A 29 2.38 7.83 -6.46
CA LYS A 29 1.16 7.04 -6.24
C LYS A 29 1.41 5.83 -5.38
N ILE A 30 0.45 5.55 -4.50
CA ILE A 30 0.19 4.20 -4.00
C ILE A 30 -1.02 3.68 -4.76
N VAL A 31 -0.90 2.49 -5.35
CA VAL A 31 -1.94 1.84 -6.15
C VAL A 31 -2.24 0.48 -5.53
N LEU A 32 -3.50 0.28 -5.15
CA LEU A 32 -4.03 -1.01 -4.74
C LEU A 32 -4.79 -1.63 -5.91
N VAL A 33 -4.39 -2.82 -6.34
CA VAL A 33 -5.00 -3.57 -7.43
C VAL A 33 -5.68 -4.81 -6.89
N GLY A 34 -6.95 -4.97 -7.22
CA GLY A 34 -7.77 -6.12 -6.86
C GLY A 34 -8.68 -6.50 -8.02
N ARG A 35 -9.81 -7.14 -7.70
CA ARG A 35 -10.81 -7.55 -8.67
C ARG A 35 -12.18 -7.02 -8.27
N ARG A 36 -13.04 -6.80 -9.26
CA ARG A 36 -14.46 -6.54 -9.06
C ARG A 36 -15.25 -7.85 -9.10
N SER A 37 -16.52 -7.77 -8.73
CA SER A 37 -17.46 -8.90 -8.79
C SER A 37 -17.64 -9.46 -10.20
N ASP A 38 -17.46 -8.63 -11.24
CA ASP A 38 -17.51 -9.02 -12.65
C ASP A 38 -16.23 -9.71 -13.18
N GLY A 39 -15.23 -9.90 -12.31
CA GLY A 39 -13.96 -10.55 -12.65
C GLY A 39 -12.93 -9.62 -13.32
N GLN A 40 -13.27 -8.36 -13.59
CA GLN A 40 -12.32 -7.38 -14.10
C GLN A 40 -11.40 -6.85 -12.99
N LEU A 41 -10.24 -6.30 -13.39
CA LEU A 41 -9.32 -5.67 -12.46
C LEU A 41 -9.91 -4.35 -11.95
N ALA A 42 -9.75 -4.11 -10.65
CA ALA A 42 -10.00 -2.82 -10.03
C ALA A 42 -8.66 -2.22 -9.60
N ALA A 43 -8.51 -0.91 -9.72
CA ALA A 43 -7.38 -0.21 -9.16
C ALA A 43 -7.82 1.06 -8.44
N ASN A 44 -7.31 1.24 -7.23
CA ASN A 44 -7.54 2.41 -6.39
C ASN A 44 -6.20 3.10 -6.13
N GLU A 45 -6.13 4.40 -6.40
CA GLU A 45 -4.92 5.17 -6.19
C GLU A 45 -5.07 6.22 -5.09
N ARG A 46 -3.93 6.52 -4.46
CA ARG A 46 -3.74 7.65 -3.55
C ARG A 46 -2.46 8.38 -3.93
N SER A 47 -2.48 9.70 -3.85
CA SER A 47 -1.36 10.56 -4.28
C SER A 47 -0.64 11.13 -3.07
N PHE A 48 0.68 11.13 -3.13
CA PHE A 48 1.61 11.69 -2.17
C PHE A 48 2.69 12.48 -2.92
N SER A 49 3.51 13.24 -2.20
CA SER A 49 4.67 13.94 -2.77
C SER A 49 5.68 12.97 -3.39
N ARG A 50 5.97 11.87 -2.68
CA ARG A 50 6.58 10.65 -3.20
C ARG A 50 5.96 9.47 -2.46
N ALA A 51 5.82 8.34 -3.14
CA ALA A 51 5.46 7.07 -2.53
C ALA A 51 6.70 6.16 -2.53
N MET A 52 7.11 5.73 -1.34
CA MET A 52 8.32 4.92 -1.10
C MET A 52 7.91 3.49 -0.74
N GLY A 53 8.59 2.85 0.21
CA GLY A 53 8.26 1.51 0.66
C GLY A 53 6.85 1.36 1.22
N LEU A 54 6.34 0.14 1.06
CA LEU A 54 5.04 -0.30 1.55
C LEU A 54 5.24 -1.58 2.35
N TRP A 55 4.48 -1.71 3.43
CA TRP A 55 4.36 -2.97 4.15
C TRP A 55 2.91 -3.18 4.57
N SER A 56 2.46 -4.44 4.57
CA SER A 56 1.14 -4.79 5.08
C SER A 56 1.10 -6.20 5.65
N ASP A 57 0.29 -6.38 6.69
CA ASP A 57 -0.17 -7.68 7.20
C ASP A 57 -1.59 -8.03 6.69
N GLY A 58 -2.11 -7.26 5.72
CA GLY A 58 -3.47 -7.32 5.20
C GLY A 58 -4.47 -6.46 5.98
N GLN A 59 -4.27 -6.17 7.26
CA GLN A 59 -5.20 -5.35 8.07
C GLN A 59 -4.67 -3.94 8.30
N THR A 60 -3.36 -3.78 8.36
CA THR A 60 -2.64 -2.52 8.43
C THR A 60 -1.84 -2.36 7.14
N LEU A 61 -1.84 -1.15 6.59
CA LEU A 61 -0.93 -0.77 5.51
C LEU A 61 -0.05 0.37 6.04
N TRP A 62 1.25 0.22 5.89
CA TRP A 62 2.23 1.25 6.18
C TRP A 62 2.82 1.75 4.87
N ALA A 63 3.04 3.06 4.79
CA ALA A 63 3.64 3.69 3.61
C ALA A 63 4.59 4.81 3.98
N ALA A 64 5.83 4.74 3.48
CA ALA A 64 6.74 5.86 3.53
C ALA A 64 6.47 6.83 2.38
N THR A 65 6.66 8.12 2.67
CA THR A 65 6.55 9.23 1.72
C THR A 65 7.73 10.18 1.93
N SER A 66 7.84 11.27 1.17
CA SER A 66 8.99 12.17 1.25
C SER A 66 9.30 12.70 2.65
N TYR A 67 8.28 12.96 3.46
CA TYR A 67 8.46 13.58 4.78
C TYR A 67 7.51 13.04 5.86
N GLN A 68 6.72 12.01 5.52
CA GLN A 68 5.82 11.34 6.44
C GLN A 68 5.89 9.82 6.29
N ILE A 69 5.63 9.12 7.38
CA ILE A 69 5.26 7.70 7.35
C ILE A 69 3.80 7.60 7.77
N TRP A 70 2.97 7.00 6.91
CA TRP A 70 1.54 6.84 7.13
C TRP A 70 1.21 5.42 7.58
N ARG A 71 0.33 5.33 8.58
CA ARG A 71 -0.36 4.10 8.95
C ARG A 71 -1.82 4.17 8.55
N PHE A 72 -2.25 3.21 7.75
CA PHE A 72 -3.63 2.98 7.39
C PHE A 72 -4.15 1.73 8.10
N ALA A 73 -5.44 1.69 8.38
CA ALA A 73 -6.12 0.52 8.90
C ALA A 73 -7.28 0.13 7.98
N ASN A 74 -7.43 -1.17 7.73
CA ASN A 74 -8.65 -1.72 7.19
C ASN A 74 -9.80 -1.45 8.17
N VAL A 75 -10.95 -1.03 7.65
CA VAL A 75 -12.15 -0.77 8.45
C VAL A 75 -13.29 -1.73 8.15
N LEU A 76 -13.15 -2.58 7.13
CA LEU A 76 -14.14 -3.60 6.81
C LEU A 76 -13.96 -4.82 7.70
N GLY A 77 -15.07 -5.31 8.25
CA GLY A 77 -15.15 -6.59 8.92
C GLY A 77 -15.07 -7.76 7.94
N GLU A 78 -15.03 -8.99 8.49
CA GLU A 78 -15.06 -10.20 7.68
C GLU A 78 -16.37 -10.30 6.87
N GLY A 79 -16.25 -10.47 5.56
CA GLY A 79 -17.39 -10.54 4.64
C GLY A 79 -18.02 -9.20 4.28
N GLU A 80 -17.59 -8.09 4.88
CA GLU A 80 -18.01 -6.76 4.45
C GLU A 80 -17.29 -6.37 3.16
N LEU A 81 -18.01 -5.67 2.27
CA LEU A 81 -17.50 -5.18 1.00
C LEU A 81 -17.77 -3.68 0.88
N ASP A 82 -16.80 -2.94 0.34
CA ASP A 82 -16.98 -1.57 -0.14
C ASP A 82 -16.63 -1.53 -1.63
N ASN A 83 -17.62 -1.22 -2.48
CA ASN A 83 -17.42 -1.16 -3.94
C ASN A 83 -16.72 -2.41 -4.53
N ASP A 84 -17.19 -3.59 -4.15
CA ASP A 84 -16.61 -4.92 -4.47
C ASP A 84 -15.23 -5.23 -3.85
N ALA A 85 -14.64 -4.32 -3.06
CA ALA A 85 -13.39 -4.56 -2.36
C ALA A 85 -13.63 -5.11 -0.94
N ASP A 86 -12.84 -6.11 -0.55
CA ASP A 86 -12.87 -6.77 0.76
C ASP A 86 -11.95 -6.12 1.80
N ARG A 87 -11.23 -5.06 1.41
CA ARG A 87 -10.41 -4.22 2.30
C ARG A 87 -10.56 -2.76 1.94
N LEU A 88 -10.78 -1.93 2.96
CA LEU A 88 -10.80 -0.46 2.85
C LEU A 88 -9.79 0.14 3.82
N PHE A 89 -8.61 0.48 3.31
CA PHE A 89 -7.56 1.11 4.10
C PHE A 89 -7.79 2.61 4.26
N VAL A 90 -8.09 3.05 5.48
CA VAL A 90 -8.26 4.48 5.82
C VAL A 90 -7.06 4.98 6.61
N PRO A 91 -6.59 6.22 6.38
CA PRO A 91 -5.48 6.80 7.13
C PRO A 91 -5.88 6.94 8.61
N ARG A 92 -4.99 6.51 9.51
CA ARG A 92 -5.19 6.61 10.97
C ARG A 92 -4.13 7.47 11.65
N VAL A 93 -2.88 7.35 11.23
CA VAL A 93 -1.75 8.10 11.80
C VAL A 93 -0.79 8.53 10.70
N GLY A 94 -0.28 9.76 10.79
CA GLY A 94 0.81 10.26 9.95
C GLY A 94 1.93 10.80 10.83
N TYR A 95 3.08 10.14 10.80
CA TYR A 95 4.28 10.59 11.51
C TYR A 95 5.08 11.51 10.60
N THR A 96 5.23 12.78 10.98
CA THR A 96 6.11 13.71 10.25
C THR A 96 7.55 13.44 10.63
N THR A 97 8.33 12.95 9.67
CA THR A 97 9.75 12.59 9.84
C THR A 97 10.69 13.68 9.35
N GLY A 98 10.22 14.57 8.47
CA GLY A 98 11.11 15.39 7.66
C GLY A 98 11.83 14.56 6.60
N ASP A 99 12.86 15.12 5.99
CA ASP A 99 13.63 14.45 4.94
C ASP A 99 14.61 13.45 5.54
N VAL A 100 14.13 12.22 5.73
CA VAL A 100 14.92 11.08 6.22
C VAL A 100 15.15 10.03 5.14
N ASP A 101 14.58 10.23 3.95
CA ASP A 101 14.63 9.31 2.81
C ASP A 101 14.35 7.85 3.22
N ALA A 102 13.19 7.63 3.84
CA ALA A 102 12.72 6.31 4.27
C ALA A 102 12.30 5.49 3.03
N HIS A 103 13.24 4.72 2.48
CA HIS A 103 13.06 4.09 1.18
C HIS A 103 12.25 2.79 1.26
N ASP A 104 12.44 1.99 2.31
CA ASP A 104 11.64 0.81 2.59
C ASP A 104 11.37 0.65 4.08
N LEU A 105 10.27 -0.03 4.44
CA LEU A 105 9.83 -0.18 5.83
C LEU A 105 9.22 -1.54 6.13
N VAL A 106 9.18 -1.88 7.41
CA VAL A 106 8.52 -3.07 7.95
C VAL A 106 7.95 -2.73 9.32
N PHE A 107 6.80 -3.30 9.67
CA PHE A 107 6.31 -3.30 11.04
C PHE A 107 6.47 -4.71 11.61
N ALA A 108 7.35 -4.86 12.58
CA ALA A 108 7.66 -6.15 13.21
C ALA A 108 7.99 -5.93 14.69
N GLU A 109 7.71 -6.95 15.53
CA GLU A 109 7.98 -6.88 16.97
C GLU A 109 7.37 -5.62 17.63
N ASP A 110 6.15 -5.26 17.22
CA ASP A 110 5.41 -4.06 17.65
C ASP A 110 6.15 -2.73 17.42
N ARG A 111 7.07 -2.71 16.45
CA ARG A 111 7.85 -1.53 16.09
C ARG A 111 7.90 -1.32 14.60
N LEU A 112 7.84 -0.05 14.21
CA LEU A 112 8.15 0.34 12.84
C LEU A 112 9.67 0.38 12.69
N GLN A 113 10.18 -0.19 11.62
CA GLN A 113 11.56 -0.08 11.21
C GLN A 113 11.60 0.34 9.74
N PHE A 114 12.55 1.20 9.38
CA PHE A 114 12.74 1.62 8.00
C PHE A 114 14.22 1.79 7.67
N VAL A 115 14.53 1.65 6.38
CA VAL A 115 15.86 1.94 5.82
C VAL A 115 15.91 3.41 5.43
N SER A 116 16.83 4.16 6.03
CA SER A 116 17.14 5.53 5.59
C SER A 116 18.31 5.47 4.61
N THR A 117 18.05 5.81 3.35
CA THR A 117 19.09 5.90 2.31
C THR A 117 19.90 7.19 2.41
N LEU A 118 19.35 8.25 3.01
CA LEU A 118 20.08 9.48 3.27
C LEU A 118 21.17 9.32 4.34
N PHE A 119 20.88 8.53 5.39
CA PHE A 119 21.79 8.33 6.52
C PHE A 119 22.52 6.98 6.51
N CYS A 120 22.27 6.13 5.51
CA CYS A 120 22.84 4.78 5.37
C CYS A 120 22.62 3.91 6.62
N CYS A 121 21.40 3.90 7.17
CA CYS A 121 21.10 3.20 8.42
C CYS A 121 19.69 2.57 8.46
N LEU A 122 19.46 1.77 9.50
CA LEU A 122 18.13 1.35 9.94
C LEU A 122 17.68 2.26 11.09
N ALA A 123 16.42 2.70 11.06
CA ALA A 123 15.81 3.57 12.06
C ALA A 123 14.38 3.10 12.41
N GLY A 124 13.82 3.59 13.52
CA GLY A 124 12.49 3.21 14.01
C GLY A 124 12.08 3.99 15.25
#